data_AF-A0A9E4H996-F1
#
_entry.id   AF-A0A9E4H996-F1
#
_cell.length_a   1.000
_cell.length_b   1.000
_cell.length_c   1.000
_cell.angle_alpha   90.00
_cell.angle_beta   90.00
_cell.angle_gamma   90.00
#
_symmetry.space_group_name_H-M   'P 1'
#
loop_
_entity.id
_entity.type
_entity.pdbx_description
1 polymer ?
#
loop_
_entity_poly.entity_id
_entity_poly.type
_entity_poly.pdbx_seq_one_letter_code
_entity_poly.pdbx_strand_id
1 'polypeptide(L)'
;MIAGRINQDGELIAPIRVLDSNGYVHRFEAVIDTGFDGDLSLPSNLVAPLRMPYSEPSEMVVATGRIFNVTAYEGIAIWRGDRRPIRIIEAEGDPLIGIGLLWGSLLTAEITDNGAVTISPLPAEISG
;
A
#
# COMPACT_ATOMS: atom_id res chain seq x y z
N MET A 1 5.97 -7.90 -11.33
CA MET A 1 5.33 -6.62 -11.73
C MET A 1 3.92 -6.60 -11.16
N ILE A 2 3.42 -5.44 -10.75
CA ILE A 2 2.00 -5.21 -10.41
C ILE A 2 1.45 -4.23 -11.43
N ALA A 3 0.30 -4.55 -12.02
CA ALA A 3 -0.39 -3.71 -12.99
C ALA A 3 -1.61 -3.06 -12.34
N GLY A 4 -1.80 -1.77 -12.62
CA GLY A 4 -2.88 -0.92 -12.15
C GLY A 4 -3.38 -0.01 -13.27
N ARG A 5 -4.19 0.98 -12.91
CA ARG A 5 -4.78 1.95 -13.84
C ARG A 5 -5.02 3.29 -13.14
N ILE A 6 -5.15 4.35 -13.92
CA ILE A 6 -5.75 5.60 -13.44
C ILE A 6 -7.28 5.48 -13.47
N ASN A 7 -7.95 5.81 -12.36
CA ASN A 7 -9.42 5.81 -12.27
C ASN A 7 -10.02 7.14 -12.79
N GLN A 8 -11.35 7.29 -12.69
CA GLN A 8 -12.06 8.48 -13.18
C GLN A 8 -11.78 9.74 -12.35
N ASP A 9 -11.31 9.57 -11.12
CA ASP A 9 -10.95 10.65 -10.20
C ASP A 9 -9.48 11.08 -10.38
N GLY A 10 -8.75 10.46 -11.31
CA GLY A 10 -7.33 10.74 -11.59
C GLY A 10 -6.36 10.04 -10.65
N GLU A 11 -6.83 9.09 -9.85
CA GLU A 11 -6.01 8.36 -8.88
C GLU A 11 -5.36 7.14 -9.50
N LEU A 12 -4.10 6.89 -9.13
CA LEU A 12 -3.37 5.71 -9.53
C LEU A 12 -3.82 4.52 -8.65
N ILE A 13 -4.59 3.59 -9.20
CA ILE A 13 -5.10 2.43 -8.47
C ILE A 13 -4.31 1.18 -8.84
N ALA A 14 -3.85 0.43 -7.84
CA ALA A 14 -3.22 -0.87 -8.03
C ALA A 14 -3.78 -1.92 -7.06
N PRO A 15 -3.82 -3.21 -7.47
CA PRO A 15 -4.23 -4.27 -6.57
C PRO A 15 -3.13 -4.58 -5.55
N ILE A 16 -3.52 -4.70 -4.29
CA ILE A 16 -2.69 -5.23 -3.21
C ILE A 16 -3.28 -6.55 -2.71
N ARG A 17 -2.41 -7.49 -2.35
CA ARG A 17 -2.78 -8.78 -1.77
C ARG A 17 -2.13 -8.93 -0.41
N VAL A 18 -2.90 -9.30 0.59
CA VAL A 18 -2.47 -9.40 1.98
C VAL A 18 -2.95 -10.72 2.57
N LEU A 19 -2.13 -11.34 3.42
CA LEU A 19 -2.52 -12.54 4.17
C LEU A 19 -3.28 -12.17 5.44
N ASP A 20 -4.39 -12.84 5.72
CA ASP A 20 -4.99 -12.81 7.05
C ASP A 20 -4.20 -13.68 8.05
N SER A 21 -4.63 -13.69 9.32
CA SER A 21 -3.99 -14.48 10.37
C SER A 21 -4.09 -16.00 10.20
N ASN A 22 -4.97 -16.49 9.31
CA ASN A 22 -5.02 -17.91 8.94
C ASN A 22 -4.19 -18.22 7.68
N GLY A 23 -3.57 -17.21 7.07
CA GLY A 23 -2.78 -17.34 5.85
C GLY A 23 -3.60 -17.32 4.56
N TYR A 24 -4.89 -16.96 4.60
CA TYR A 24 -5.68 -16.76 3.38
C TYR A 24 -5.34 -15.42 2.73
N VAL A 25 -5.31 -15.40 1.40
CA VAL A 25 -5.01 -14.20 0.61
C VAL A 25 -6.29 -13.39 0.39
N HIS A 26 -6.27 -12.13 0.83
CA HIS A 26 -7.28 -11.12 0.56
C HIS A 26 -6.73 -10.12 -0.46
N ARG A 27 -7.58 -9.64 -1.38
CA ARG A 27 -7.20 -8.68 -2.43
C ARG A 27 -8.01 -7.40 -2.27
N PHE A 28 -7.32 -6.26 -2.31
CA PHE A 28 -7.92 -4.92 -2.28
C PHE A 28 -7.47 -4.12 -3.52
N GLU A 29 -8.31 -3.19 -3.97
CA GLU A 29 -7.84 -2.08 -4.81
C GLU A 29 -7.38 -0.95 -3.89
N ALA A 30 -6.21 -0.39 -4.16
CA ALA A 30 -5.62 0.66 -3.33
C ALA A 30 -5.10 1.79 -4.20
N VAL A 31 -5.26 3.02 -3.71
CA VAL A 31 -4.67 4.23 -4.27
C VAL A 31 -3.18 4.23 -3.97
N ILE A 32 -2.35 4.56 -4.95
CA ILE A 32 -0.92 4.79 -4.77
C ILE A 32 -0.75 6.22 -4.26
N ASP A 33 -0.30 6.36 -3.02
CA ASP A 33 -0.07 7.66 -2.38
C ASP A 33 1.43 7.85 -2.10
N THR A 34 2.08 8.65 -2.94
CA THR A 34 3.51 8.98 -2.76
C THR A 34 3.77 9.97 -1.63
N GLY A 35 2.72 10.59 -1.06
CA GLY A 35 2.80 11.44 0.12
C GLY A 35 2.64 10.67 1.44
N PHE A 36 2.21 9.40 1.39
CA PHE A 36 2.14 8.51 2.53
C PHE A 36 3.48 7.77 2.73
N ASP A 37 4.11 7.93 3.89
CA ASP A 37 5.41 7.35 4.22
C ASP A 37 5.36 5.88 4.65
N GLY A 38 4.20 5.39 5.10
CA GLY A 38 3.97 4.01 5.51
C GLY A 38 3.91 3.00 4.36
N ASP A 39 3.64 1.72 4.70
CA ASP A 39 3.54 0.65 3.70
C ASP A 39 2.14 0.57 3.08
N LEU A 40 1.13 0.36 3.92
CA LEU A 40 -0.26 0.16 3.52
C LEU A 40 -1.18 0.78 4.57
N SER A 41 -2.24 1.47 4.13
CA SER A 41 -3.38 1.79 4.99
C SER A 41 -4.59 0.96 4.56
N LEU A 42 -5.42 0.59 5.54
CA LEU A 42 -6.71 -0.04 5.31
C LEU A 42 -7.76 0.59 6.25
N PRO A 43 -9.00 0.80 5.78
CA PRO A 43 -10.11 1.17 6.65
C PRO A 43 -10.51 0.02 7.58
N SER A 44 -11.11 0.36 8.72
CA SER A 44 -11.44 -0.58 9.80
C SER A 44 -12.26 -1.78 9.33
N ASN A 45 -13.21 -1.55 8.41
CA ASN A 45 -14.05 -2.60 7.84
C ASN A 45 -13.26 -3.63 6.99
N LEU A 46 -12.09 -3.26 6.46
CA LEU A 46 -11.23 -4.14 5.67
C LEU A 46 -10.14 -4.81 6.52
N VAL A 47 -9.58 -4.13 7.53
CA VAL A 47 -8.52 -4.70 8.36
C VAL A 47 -9.06 -5.59 9.49
N ALA A 48 -10.21 -5.25 10.09
CA ALA A 48 -10.76 -6.03 11.20
C ALA A 48 -11.05 -7.51 10.86
N PRO A 49 -11.60 -7.85 9.67
CA PRO A 49 -11.79 -9.25 9.28
C PRO A 49 -10.49 -10.05 9.11
N LEU A 50 -9.35 -9.38 8.86
CA LEU A 50 -8.05 -10.03 8.67
C LEU A 50 -7.48 -10.57 9.98
N ARG A 51 -7.97 -10.09 11.13
CA ARG A 51 -7.58 -10.54 12.48
C ARG A 51 -6.07 -10.60 12.68
N MET A 52 -5.35 -9.62 12.16
CA MET A 52 -3.90 -9.53 12.27
C MET A 52 -3.46 -9.19 13.69
N PRO A 53 -2.24 -9.58 14.09
CA PRO A 53 -1.70 -9.15 15.37
C PRO A 53 -1.59 -7.63 15.42
N TYR A 54 -2.15 -7.05 16.49
CA TYR A 54 -1.98 -5.64 16.81
C TYR A 54 -0.50 -5.35 17.07
N SER A 55 0.01 -4.26 16.50
CA SER A 55 1.34 -3.73 16.80
C SER A 55 1.20 -2.50 17.68
N GLU A 56 2.25 -2.13 18.42
CA GLU A 56 2.21 -0.93 19.27
C GLU A 56 1.73 0.30 18.48
N PRO A 57 0.94 1.20 19.11
CA PRO A 57 0.47 2.42 18.47
C PRO A 57 1.64 3.18 17.83
N SER A 58 1.49 3.63 16.58
CA SER A 58 2.45 4.54 15.96
C SER A 58 1.89 5.94 15.91
N GLU A 59 2.77 6.93 16.07
CA GLU A 59 2.49 8.30 15.70
C GLU A 59 2.59 8.45 14.18
N MET A 60 1.57 9.05 13.57
CA MET A 60 1.57 9.41 12.15
C MET A 60 1.45 10.93 12.01
N VAL A 61 2.37 11.53 11.25
CA VAL A 61 2.25 12.94 10.85
C VAL A 61 1.46 12.98 9.54
N VAL A 62 0.27 13.56 9.57
CA VAL A 62 -0.55 13.70 8.35
C VAL A 62 -0.20 14.99 7.61
N ALA A 63 -0.70 15.16 6.38
CA ALA A 63 -0.39 16.30 5.49
C ALA A 63 -0.59 17.69 6.13
N THR A 64 -1.41 17.80 7.18
CA THR A 64 -1.62 19.06 7.93
C THR A 64 -0.54 19.35 8.99
N GLY A 65 0.47 18.49 9.14
CA GLY A 65 1.49 18.56 10.18
C GLY A 65 1.02 18.10 11.56
N ARG A 66 -0.23 17.63 11.69
CA ARG A 66 -0.79 17.10 12.92
C ARG A 66 -0.31 15.67 13.16
N ILE A 67 -0.10 15.34 14.43
CA ILE A 67 0.26 13.99 14.88
C ILE A 67 -1.02 13.29 15.35
N PHE A 68 -1.25 12.08 14.85
CA PHE A 68 -2.32 11.20 15.30
C PHE A 68 -1.73 9.89 15.82
N ASN A 69 -2.33 9.36 16.89
CA ASN A 69 -2.14 7.97 17.27
C ASN A 69 -2.96 7.13 16.32
N VAL A 70 -2.28 6.27 15.55
CA VAL A 70 -2.95 5.34 14.64
C VAL A 70 -2.81 3.91 15.15
N THR A 71 -3.89 3.15 15.01
CA THR A 71 -3.84 1.70 15.20
C THR A 71 -3.07 1.09 14.04
N ALA A 72 -2.15 0.19 14.35
CA ALA A 72 -1.31 -0.45 13.35
C ALA A 72 -1.22 -1.95 13.59
N TYR A 73 -1.07 -2.71 12.51
CA TYR A 73 -0.97 -4.17 12.52
C TYR A 73 0.28 -4.63 11.79
N GLU A 74 0.84 -5.76 12.23
CA GLU A 74 1.87 -6.46 11.46
C GLU A 74 1.19 -7.42 10.47
N GLY A 75 1.52 -7.28 9.19
CA GLY A 75 0.92 -8.05 8.11
C GLY A 75 1.94 -8.61 7.13
N ILE A 76 1.46 -9.43 6.21
CA ILE A 76 2.27 -9.95 5.09
C ILE A 76 1.54 -9.63 3.79
N ALA A 77 2.18 -8.84 2.92
CA ALA A 77 1.74 -8.64 1.55
C ALA A 77 2.32 -9.71 0.61
N ILE A 78 1.56 -10.09 -0.40
CA ILE A 78 2.07 -10.85 -1.56
C ILE A 78 2.50 -9.84 -2.63
N TRP A 79 3.72 -9.34 -2.48
CA TRP A 79 4.29 -8.25 -3.26
C TRP A 79 5.10 -8.79 -4.44
N ARG A 80 4.58 -8.62 -5.66
CA ARG A 80 5.18 -9.13 -6.91
C ARG A 80 5.48 -10.65 -6.92
N GLY A 81 4.79 -11.42 -6.08
CA GLY A 81 4.96 -12.87 -5.97
C GLY A 81 5.62 -13.30 -4.65
N ASP A 82 6.33 -12.37 -4.00
CA ASP A 82 7.04 -12.65 -2.75
C ASP A 82 6.22 -12.26 -1.53
N ARG A 83 6.43 -12.99 -0.42
CA ARG A 83 5.87 -12.63 0.88
C ARG A 83 6.74 -11.53 1.48
N ARG A 84 6.16 -10.35 1.68
CA ARG A 84 6.84 -9.19 2.27
C ARG A 84 6.15 -8.80 3.59
N PRO A 85 6.87 -8.77 4.72
CA PRO A 85 6.37 -8.15 5.94
C PRO A 85 6.05 -6.68 5.70
N ILE A 86 4.91 -6.22 6.18
CA ILE A 86 4.46 -4.82 6.05
C ILE A 86 3.81 -4.36 7.35
N ARG A 87 3.83 -3.05 7.59
CA ARG A 87 3.00 -2.40 8.60
C ARG A 87 1.72 -1.89 7.96
N ILE A 88 0.57 -2.28 8.52
CA ILE A 88 -0.74 -1.83 8.05
C ILE A 88 -1.28 -0.80 9.03
N ILE A 89 -1.53 0.42 8.56
CA ILE A 89 -2.14 1.48 9.35
C ILE A 89 -3.66 1.44 9.17
N GLU A 90 -4.39 1.45 10.28
CA GLU A 90 -5.84 1.65 10.26
C GLU A 90 -6.14 3.13 10.06
N ALA A 91 -6.76 3.47 8.92
CA ALA A 91 -7.14 4.83 8.60
C ALA A 91 -8.42 4.83 7.77
N GLU A 92 -9.30 5.79 8.02
CA GLU A 92 -10.52 6.00 7.24
C GLU A 92 -10.19 6.40 5.80
N GLY A 93 -11.10 6.05 4.88
CA GLY A 93 -10.95 6.32 3.44
C GLY A 93 -10.54 5.09 2.63
N ASP A 94 -10.04 5.33 1.43
CA ASP A 94 -9.60 4.26 0.53
C ASP A 94 -8.28 3.62 1.01
N PRO A 95 -8.06 2.33 0.75
CA PRO A 95 -6.76 1.71 0.95
C PRO A 95 -5.65 2.48 0.24
N LEU A 96 -4.53 2.75 0.92
CA LEU A 96 -3.39 3.47 0.34
C LEU A 96 -2.16 2.57 0.30
N ILE A 97 -1.47 2.50 -0.83
CA ILE A 97 -0.10 1.99 -0.94
C ILE A 97 0.86 3.18 -0.80
N GLY A 98 1.68 3.18 0.25
CA GLY A 98 2.63 4.25 0.52
C GLY A 98 4.06 3.98 0.06
N ILE A 99 4.93 4.96 0.27
CA ILE A 99 6.35 4.94 -0.09
C ILE A 99 7.09 3.77 0.58
N GLY A 100 6.75 3.38 1.80
CA GLY A 100 7.41 2.26 2.49
C GLY A 100 7.33 0.95 1.69
N LEU A 101 6.15 0.64 1.14
CA LEU A 101 5.95 -0.55 0.32
C LEU A 101 6.50 -0.37 -1.10
N LEU A 102 6.40 0.84 -1.64
CA LEU A 102 6.93 1.18 -2.98
C LEU A 102 8.45 1.21 -3.01
N TRP A 103 9.13 1.37 -1.89
CA TRP A 103 10.59 1.47 -1.84
C TRP A 103 11.28 0.34 -2.60
N GLY A 104 12.26 0.68 -3.43
CA GLY A 104 12.91 -0.28 -4.34
C GLY A 104 12.13 -0.59 -5.62
N SER A 105 11.06 0.16 -5.92
CA SER A 105 10.23 -0.04 -7.12
C SER A 105 10.34 1.13 -8.10
N LEU A 106 10.24 0.81 -9.40
CA LEU A 106 9.92 1.77 -10.44
C LEU A 106 8.40 1.85 -10.57
N LEU A 107 7.85 3.05 -10.39
CA LEU A 107 6.45 3.37 -10.64
C LEU A 107 6.35 4.12 -11.97
N THR A 108 5.55 3.61 -12.90
CA THR A 108 5.22 4.30 -14.15
C THR A 108 3.73 4.53 -14.24
N ALA A 109 3.32 5.68 -14.77
CA ALA A 109 1.92 6.00 -15.00
C ALA A 109 1.76 6.75 -16.33
N GLU A 110 0.82 6.30 -17.16
CA GLU A 110 0.34 7.05 -18.31
C GLU A 110 -0.75 8.00 -17.82
N ILE A 111 -0.48 9.31 -17.79
CA ILE A 111 -1.39 10.31 -17.20
C ILE A 111 -2.52 10.63 -18.17
N THR A 112 -3.50 9.73 -18.24
CA THR A 112 -4.72 9.82 -19.06
C THR A 112 -5.81 8.92 -18.45
N ASP A 113 -7.07 9.09 -18.88
CA ASP A 113 -8.19 8.26 -18.42
C ASP A 113 -7.93 6.78 -18.72
N ASN A 114 -8.06 5.92 -17.70
CA ASN A 114 -7.70 4.49 -17.76
C ASN A 114 -6.24 4.23 -18.18
N GLY A 115 -5.36 5.22 -18.09
CA GLY A 115 -3.95 5.08 -18.40
C GLY A 115 -3.28 4.01 -17.55
N ALA A 116 -2.32 3.29 -18.14
CA ALA A 116 -1.67 2.19 -17.47
C ALA A 116 -0.80 2.66 -16.30
N VAL A 117 -0.88 1.94 -15.18
CA VAL A 117 0.03 2.10 -14.03
C VAL A 117 0.80 0.81 -13.84
N THR A 118 2.12 0.88 -13.66
CA THR A 118 2.93 -0.30 -13.35
C THR A 118 3.86 -0.06 -12.18
N ILE A 119 3.98 -1.08 -11.33
CA ILE A 119 4.97 -1.15 -10.26
C ILE A 119 5.90 -2.33 -10.56
N SER A 120 7.13 -2.03 -10.97
CA SER A 120 8.17 -3.02 -11.23
C SER A 120 9.32 -2.87 -10.24
N PRO A 121 10.22 -3.86 -10.11
CA PRO A 121 11.50 -3.63 -9.43
C PRO A 121 12.23 -2.44 -10.07
N LEU A 122 12.97 -1.67 -9.28
CA LEU A 122 13.94 -0.73 -9.84
C LEU A 122 14.95 -1.53 -10.69
N PRO A 123 15.28 -1.05 -11.91
CA PRO A 123 16.41 -1.59 -12.65
C PRO A 123 17.67 -1.53 -11.79
N ALA A 124 18.50 -2.57 -11.83
CA ALA A 124 19.83 -2.47 -11.25
C ALA A 124 20.57 -1.33 -11.95
N GLU A 125 21.21 -0.43 -11.20
CA GLU A 125 22.10 0.55 -11.81
C GLU A 125 23.18 -0.18 -12.59
N ILE A 126 23.30 0.11 -13.88
CA ILE A 126 24.53 -0.20 -14.61
C ILE A 126 25.53 0.83 -14.09
N SER A 127 26.34 0.45 -13.11
CA SER A 127 27.48 1.27 -12.68
C SER A 127 28.36 1.50 -13.90
N GLY A 128 28.35 2.74 -14.42
CA GLY A 128 29.23 3.19 -15.48
C GLY A 128 30.63 3.49 -14.98
#